data_AF-A0A951K8S1-F1
#
_entry.id   AF-A0A951K8S1-F1
#
_cell.length_a   1.000
_cell.length_b   1.000
_cell.length_c   1.000
_cell.angle_alpha   90.00
_cell.angle_beta   90.00
_cell.angle_gamma   90.00
#
_symmetry.space_group_name_H-M   'P 1'
#
loop_
_entity.id
_entity.type
_entity.pdbx_description
1 polymer ?
#
loop_
_entity_poly.entity_id
_entity_poly.type
_entity_poly.pdbx_seq_one_letter_code
_entity_poly.pdbx_strand_id
1 'polypeptide(L)'
;IRSGVTLWPIDARGLVAQAPLGDASRGSPGGIGMYNGNSALAFSSNFQRSQDTLWALAADTGGKALLDYNDLARGMVQAQQAFSSYYILGYYATNAKLDGKFRRVKITLNPNLVATLDYRQGYFAGKEFGKFTTADKERQLEDALMLEDPVTELTLALELDYFQLNGAEYFVPLVVKIPGSELALAKKGGAERTSLDFIGEIKDSYGTTMSNVRDKYDIKLSDATAAEIAKRPVEYDTGFTLLPGKYKLKFLARDAETGRIGTYETPFVIPNLTKEEQRIAISSVVLSSQRVDLRDALADSAAKQKDKPEAVNPLVQEGQKLIPSVTRVFRKSSEMYVYLQAYEQGVETVQPLVGYVTFYRGKTKALETAPLKVTDRMANRVKTMPLRFHIPLSKLSPGEYNCQVTVLNPVARKAAFWQAPVMVVP
;
A
#
# COMPACT_ATOMS: atom_id res chain seq x y z
N ILE A 1 2.17 9.75 -20.49
CA ILE A 1 1.88 11.19 -20.38
C ILE A 1 0.45 11.45 -20.90
N ARG A 2 -0.50 11.68 -19.99
CA ARG A 2 -1.92 11.95 -20.32
C ARG A 2 -2.38 13.37 -19.94
N SER A 3 -1.54 14.13 -19.25
CA SER A 3 -1.86 15.39 -18.56
C SER A 3 -1.53 16.67 -19.35
N GLY A 4 -1.50 16.62 -20.69
CA GLY A 4 -1.25 17.83 -21.49
C GLY A 4 0.15 18.44 -21.34
N VAL A 5 1.13 17.64 -20.88
CA VAL A 5 2.52 18.08 -20.73
C VAL A 5 3.25 18.01 -22.06
N THR A 6 3.94 19.10 -22.42
CA THR A 6 4.84 19.21 -23.57
C THR A 6 6.29 19.22 -23.08
N LEU A 7 7.15 18.35 -23.61
CA LEU A 7 8.55 18.24 -23.21
C LEU A 7 9.48 18.89 -24.24
N TRP A 8 10.40 19.72 -23.77
CA TRP A 8 11.45 20.37 -24.56
C TRP A 8 12.83 19.96 -24.04
N PRO A 9 13.26 18.71 -24.29
CA PRO A 9 14.54 18.23 -23.79
C PRO A 9 15.70 18.95 -24.48
N ILE A 10 16.70 19.31 -23.68
CA ILE A 10 17.94 19.94 -24.11
C ILE A 10 19.08 18.99 -23.78
N ASP A 11 19.84 18.56 -24.78
CA ASP A 11 21.05 17.77 -24.55
C ASP A 11 22.17 18.67 -24.02
N ALA A 12 22.39 18.62 -22.70
CA ALA A 12 23.40 19.45 -22.03
C ALA A 12 24.84 19.14 -22.47
N ARG A 13 25.07 18.04 -23.20
CA ARG A 13 26.38 17.73 -23.79
C ARG A 13 26.75 18.69 -24.93
N GLY A 14 25.77 19.40 -25.50
CA GLY A 14 25.96 20.30 -26.63
C GLY A 14 26.32 19.56 -27.92
N LEU A 15 27.11 20.19 -28.79
CA LEU A 15 27.64 19.56 -29.99
C LEU A 15 28.74 18.56 -29.60
N VAL A 16 28.46 17.26 -29.78
CA VAL A 16 29.47 16.21 -29.54
C VAL A 16 30.13 15.84 -30.87
N ALA A 17 31.35 16.33 -31.09
CA ALA A 17 32.19 15.83 -32.16
C ALA A 17 32.65 14.40 -31.81
N GLN A 18 32.17 13.39 -32.53
CA GLN A 18 32.60 12.01 -32.36
C GLN A 18 34.06 11.86 -32.81
N ALA A 19 35.02 12.06 -31.90
CA ALA A 19 36.40 11.70 -32.13
C ALA A 19 36.55 10.17 -32.02
N PRO A 20 37.30 9.50 -32.93
CA PRO A 20 37.53 8.05 -32.88
C PRO A 20 38.11 7.52 -31.56
N LEU A 21 38.69 8.40 -30.74
CA LEU A 21 39.37 8.09 -29.49
C LEU A 21 38.55 8.42 -28.23
N GLY A 22 37.29 8.84 -28.40
CA GLY A 22 36.40 9.21 -27.30
C GLY A 22 36.55 10.65 -26.81
N ASP A 23 35.82 10.97 -25.75
CA ASP A 23 35.78 12.29 -25.10
C ASP A 23 37.08 12.55 -24.29
N ALA A 24 37.77 13.65 -24.60
CA ALA A 24 39.01 14.05 -23.95
C ALA A 24 38.86 14.36 -22.45
N SER A 25 37.63 14.51 -21.93
CA SER A 25 37.35 14.69 -20.51
C SER A 25 37.39 13.37 -19.70
N ARG A 26 37.49 12.21 -20.38
CA ARG A 26 37.52 10.89 -19.74
C ARG A 26 38.87 10.23 -19.95
N GLY A 27 39.42 9.65 -18.88
CA GLY A 27 40.64 8.85 -18.96
C GLY A 27 40.45 7.68 -19.92
N SER A 28 41.38 7.53 -20.88
CA SER A 28 41.37 6.39 -21.79
C SER A 28 41.43 5.08 -20.97
N PRO A 29 40.50 4.13 -21.18
CA PRO A 29 40.54 2.84 -20.48
C PRO A 29 41.80 2.00 -20.74
N GLY A 30 42.65 2.39 -21.71
CA GLY A 30 43.84 1.66 -22.11
C GLY A 30 43.53 0.37 -22.89
N GLY A 31 44.44 -0.03 -23.78
CA GLY A 31 44.39 -1.30 -24.51
C GLY A 31 43.88 -1.24 -25.96
N ILE A 32 44.28 -2.22 -26.76
CA ILE A 32 44.00 -2.33 -28.22
C ILE A 32 42.49 -2.54 -28.51
N GLY A 33 41.71 -2.94 -27.51
CA GLY A 33 40.27 -3.22 -27.64
C GLY A 33 39.40 -2.01 -28.03
N MET A 34 39.87 -0.78 -27.81
CA MET A 34 39.18 0.46 -28.21
C MET A 34 39.49 0.86 -29.67
N TYR A 35 40.43 0.18 -30.33
CA TYR A 35 40.87 0.46 -31.70
C TYR A 35 40.26 -0.50 -32.73
N ASN A 36 39.23 -1.26 -32.33
CA ASN A 36 38.46 -2.10 -33.26
C ASN A 36 37.17 -1.37 -33.70
N GLY A 37 36.72 -1.64 -34.93
CA GLY A 37 35.51 -1.00 -35.47
C GLY A 37 34.26 -1.24 -34.62
N ASN A 38 34.19 -2.36 -33.90
CA ASN A 38 33.04 -2.70 -33.05
C ASN A 38 32.86 -1.76 -31.85
N SER A 39 33.96 -1.33 -31.21
CA SER A 39 33.92 -0.41 -30.07
C SER A 39 33.51 1.02 -30.49
N ALA A 40 34.02 1.49 -31.63
CA ALA A 40 33.61 2.77 -32.22
C ALA A 40 32.12 2.78 -32.61
N LEU A 41 31.64 1.69 -33.22
CA LEU A 41 30.22 1.51 -33.54
C LEU A 41 29.35 1.46 -32.27
N ALA A 42 29.81 0.77 -31.22
CA ALA A 42 29.08 0.71 -29.96
C ALA A 42 28.94 2.10 -29.31
N PHE A 43 30.02 2.89 -29.28
CA PHE A 43 30.00 4.26 -28.75
C PHE A 43 29.03 5.16 -29.54
N SER A 44 29.13 5.16 -30.87
CA SER A 44 28.24 5.95 -31.73
C SER A 44 26.78 5.51 -31.57
N SER A 45 26.51 4.20 -31.51
CA SER A 45 25.16 3.67 -31.32
C SER A 45 24.55 4.01 -29.94
N ASN A 46 25.36 4.04 -28.88
CA ASN A 46 24.91 4.42 -27.54
C ASN A 46 24.60 5.92 -27.48
N PHE A 47 25.46 6.74 -28.11
CA PHE A 47 25.23 8.18 -28.22
C PHE A 47 23.94 8.47 -28.99
N GLN A 48 23.77 7.89 -30.18
CA GLN A 48 22.56 8.05 -30.99
C GLN A 48 21.31 7.63 -30.21
N ARG A 49 21.33 6.45 -29.56
CA ARG A 49 20.19 5.99 -28.72
C ARG A 49 19.82 6.98 -27.61
N SER A 50 20.80 7.63 -27.00
CA SER A 50 20.54 8.64 -25.97
C SER A 50 19.84 9.87 -26.53
N GLN A 51 20.24 10.34 -27.71
CA GLN A 51 19.61 11.47 -28.40
C GLN A 51 18.23 11.11 -28.97
N ASP A 52 18.08 9.92 -29.55
CA ASP A 52 16.81 9.40 -30.05
C ASP A 52 15.75 9.35 -28.94
N THR A 53 16.15 9.05 -27.70
CA THR A 53 15.24 9.05 -26.54
C THR A 53 14.71 10.45 -26.24
N LEU A 54 15.58 11.47 -26.27
CA LEU A 54 15.18 12.87 -26.09
C LEU A 54 14.27 13.33 -27.22
N TRP A 55 14.61 12.97 -28.46
CA TRP A 55 13.80 13.30 -29.62
C TRP A 55 12.41 12.66 -29.54
N ALA A 56 12.32 11.37 -29.19
CA ALA A 56 11.05 10.66 -29.06
C ALA A 56 10.15 11.29 -27.99
N LEU A 57 10.71 11.65 -26.83
CA LEU A 57 9.96 12.33 -25.76
C LEU A 57 9.38 13.67 -26.22
N ALA A 58 10.17 14.46 -26.95
CA ALA A 58 9.73 15.73 -27.49
C ALA A 58 8.60 15.53 -28.53
N ALA A 59 8.83 14.65 -29.51
CA ALA A 59 7.90 14.38 -30.60
C ALA A 59 6.55 13.82 -30.09
N ASP A 60 6.58 12.91 -29.12
CA ASP A 60 5.38 12.29 -28.56
C ASP A 60 4.53 13.24 -27.70
N THR A 61 5.12 14.35 -27.25
CA THR A 61 4.45 15.38 -26.45
C THR A 61 4.15 16.65 -27.23
N GLY A 62 4.59 16.74 -28.50
CA GLY A 62 4.42 17.92 -29.35
C GLY A 62 5.44 19.03 -29.10
N GLY A 63 6.52 18.75 -28.37
CA GLY A 63 7.65 19.65 -28.17
C GLY A 63 8.77 19.41 -29.18
N LYS A 64 9.93 20.05 -28.96
CA LYS A 64 11.14 19.89 -29.79
C LYS A 64 12.35 19.59 -28.91
N ALA A 65 13.17 18.66 -29.37
CA ALA A 65 14.46 18.37 -28.75
C ALA A 65 15.53 19.32 -29.33
N LEU A 66 16.33 19.94 -28.47
CA LEU A 66 17.57 20.59 -28.86
C LEU A 66 18.72 19.60 -28.68
N LEU A 67 19.27 19.16 -29.82
CA LEU A 67 20.39 18.23 -29.91
C LEU A 67 21.52 18.92 -30.68
N ASP A 68 22.76 18.53 -30.38
CA ASP A 68 23.96 18.97 -31.10
C ASP A 68 24.12 20.50 -31.23
N TYR A 69 23.74 21.24 -30.18
CA TYR A 69 23.80 22.71 -30.16
C TYR A 69 24.56 23.22 -28.93
N ASN A 70 25.56 24.07 -29.14
CA ASN A 70 26.34 24.66 -28.04
C ASN A 70 25.67 25.87 -27.36
N ASP A 71 24.61 26.41 -27.97
CA ASP A 71 23.81 27.48 -27.38
C ASP A 71 22.56 26.89 -26.72
N LEU A 72 22.71 26.46 -25.47
CA LEU A 72 21.63 25.91 -24.65
C LEU A 72 20.58 26.97 -24.28
N ALA A 73 20.99 28.25 -24.19
CA ALA A 73 20.10 29.36 -23.88
C ALA A 73 19.05 29.54 -24.98
N ARG A 74 19.44 29.34 -26.24
CA ARG A 74 18.50 29.33 -27.37
C ARG A 74 17.37 28.32 -27.20
N GLY A 75 17.67 27.12 -26.71
CA GLY A 75 16.65 26.09 -26.45
C GLY A 75 15.66 26.52 -25.37
N MET A 76 16.15 27.14 -24.30
CA MET A 76 15.31 27.67 -23.23
C MET A 76 14.40 28.80 -23.74
N VAL A 77 14.93 29.74 -24.53
CA VAL A 77 14.14 30.83 -25.12
C VAL A 77 13.08 30.29 -26.07
N GLN A 78 13.41 29.28 -26.89
CA GLN A 78 12.43 28.65 -27.78
C GLN A 78 11.31 27.94 -27.01
N ALA A 79 11.66 27.21 -25.94
CA ALA A 79 10.66 26.61 -25.06
C ALA A 79 9.77 27.68 -24.43
N GLN A 80 10.35 28.75 -23.88
CA GLN A 80 9.60 29.87 -23.29
C GLN A 80 8.64 30.52 -24.30
N GLN A 81 9.10 30.78 -25.53
CA GLN A 81 8.27 31.35 -26.59
C GLN A 81 7.13 30.42 -27.01
N ALA A 82 7.38 29.10 -27.06
CA ALA A 82 6.33 28.13 -27.37
C ALA A 82 5.25 28.07 -26.28
N PHE A 83 5.59 28.36 -25.02
CA PHE A 83 4.64 28.41 -23.91
C PHE A 83 3.92 29.77 -23.75
N SER A 84 4.40 30.84 -24.39
CA SER A 84 3.85 32.20 -24.18
C SER A 84 2.50 32.43 -24.86
N SER A 85 2.21 31.70 -25.93
CA SER A 85 0.94 31.81 -26.67
C SER A 85 0.64 30.50 -27.36
N TYR A 86 -0.37 29.78 -26.88
CA TYR A 86 -0.79 28.49 -27.42
C TYR A 86 -2.31 28.37 -27.41
N TYR A 87 -2.81 27.46 -28.25
CA TYR A 87 -4.23 27.10 -28.30
C TYR A 87 -4.41 25.70 -27.73
N ILE A 88 -5.47 25.52 -26.93
CA ILE A 88 -5.93 24.20 -26.50
C ILE A 88 -7.13 23.81 -27.37
N LEU A 89 -7.00 22.68 -28.07
CA LEU A 89 -8.08 22.11 -28.87
C LEU A 89 -8.61 20.84 -28.20
N GLY A 90 -9.87 20.88 -27.78
CA GLY A 90 -10.61 19.73 -27.28
C GLY A 90 -11.48 19.14 -28.39
N TYR A 91 -11.46 17.81 -28.55
CA TYR A 91 -12.36 17.10 -29.44
C TYR A 91 -12.81 15.78 -28.81
N TYR A 92 -14.03 15.35 -29.14
CA TYR A 92 -14.51 14.02 -28.78
C TYR A 92 -14.09 13.02 -29.84
N ALA A 93 -13.40 11.96 -29.45
CA ALA A 93 -13.04 10.89 -30.37
C ALA A 93 -14.30 10.11 -30.76
N THR A 94 -14.59 10.02 -32.06
CA THR A 94 -15.70 9.19 -32.58
C THR A 94 -15.43 7.69 -32.44
N ASN A 95 -14.16 7.30 -32.34
CA ASN A 95 -13.76 5.94 -32.04
C ASN A 95 -13.69 5.72 -30.52
N ALA A 96 -14.65 5.01 -29.94
CA ALA A 96 -14.68 4.69 -28.50
C ALA A 96 -13.95 3.39 -28.13
N LYS A 97 -13.36 2.65 -29.10
CA LYS A 97 -12.77 1.32 -28.84
C LYS A 97 -11.55 1.40 -27.92
N LEU A 98 -11.55 0.61 -26.86
CA LEU A 98 -10.45 0.49 -25.90
C LEU A 98 -9.52 -0.67 -26.28
N ASP A 99 -8.86 -0.56 -27.43
CA ASP A 99 -8.00 -1.60 -28.00
C ASP A 99 -6.50 -1.41 -27.73
N GLY A 100 -6.12 -0.36 -27.01
CA GLY A 100 -4.72 -0.02 -26.73
C GLY A 100 -3.91 0.41 -27.95
N LYS A 101 -4.53 0.61 -29.12
CA LYS A 101 -3.81 0.98 -30.35
C LYS A 101 -3.48 2.47 -30.40
N PHE A 102 -2.41 2.80 -31.10
CA PHE A 102 -2.05 4.19 -31.36
C PHE A 102 -3.05 4.84 -32.31
N ARG A 103 -3.49 6.04 -31.95
CA ARG A 103 -4.41 6.88 -32.72
C ARG A 103 -3.68 8.14 -33.13
N ARG A 104 -3.50 8.31 -34.44
CA ARG A 104 -2.83 9.48 -35.00
C ARG A 104 -3.74 10.70 -34.95
N VAL A 105 -3.19 11.82 -34.52
CA VAL A 105 -3.83 13.14 -34.57
C VAL A 105 -3.25 13.88 -35.76
N LYS A 106 -4.11 14.51 -36.57
CA LYS A 106 -3.70 15.36 -37.69
C LYS A 106 -4.45 16.67 -37.56
N ILE A 107 -3.70 17.76 -37.42
CA ILE A 107 -4.20 19.12 -37.43
C ILE A 107 -3.78 19.75 -38.76
N THR A 108 -4.72 20.40 -39.42
CA THR A 108 -4.51 21.11 -40.69
C THR A 108 -4.95 22.56 -40.53
N LEU A 109 -4.18 23.47 -41.11
CA LEU A 109 -4.57 24.87 -41.21
C LEU A 109 -5.56 25.07 -42.36
N ASN A 110 -6.40 26.11 -42.24
CA ASN A 110 -7.19 26.57 -43.37
C ASN A 110 -6.24 27.04 -44.49
N PRO A 111 -6.60 26.84 -45.77
CA PRO A 111 -5.70 27.14 -46.90
C PRO A 111 -5.17 28.58 -46.95
N ASN A 112 -5.90 29.53 -46.35
CA ASN A 112 -5.55 30.97 -46.37
C ASN A 112 -4.67 31.39 -45.19
N LEU A 113 -4.27 30.45 -44.32
CA LEU A 113 -3.44 30.71 -43.15
C LEU A 113 -2.06 30.10 -43.35
N VAL A 114 -1.01 30.89 -43.09
CA VAL A 114 0.38 30.43 -43.12
C VAL A 114 0.92 30.44 -41.69
N ALA A 115 1.08 29.27 -41.10
CA ALA A 115 1.66 29.09 -39.77
C ALA A 115 2.34 27.72 -39.65
N THR A 116 3.30 27.62 -38.72
CA THR A 116 3.93 26.35 -38.32
C THR A 116 3.08 25.71 -37.23
N LEU A 117 2.79 24.40 -37.37
CA LEU A 117 2.01 23.65 -36.42
C LEU A 117 2.91 22.71 -35.61
N ASP A 118 2.99 22.93 -34.30
CA ASP A 118 3.65 22.04 -33.36
C ASP A 118 2.59 21.43 -32.45
N TYR A 119 2.38 20.11 -32.57
CA TYR A 119 1.37 19.39 -31.81
C TYR A 119 1.72 17.91 -31.66
N ARG A 120 1.11 17.29 -30.66
CA ARG A 120 1.25 15.85 -30.39
C ARG A 120 0.73 15.01 -31.56
N GLN A 121 1.57 14.11 -32.07
CA GLN A 121 1.26 13.29 -33.26
C GLN A 121 0.17 12.24 -33.06
N GLY A 122 -0.15 11.90 -31.80
CA GLY A 122 -1.20 10.94 -31.49
C GLY A 122 -1.14 10.45 -30.05
N TYR A 123 -2.01 9.51 -29.72
CA TYR A 123 -2.13 8.95 -28.38
C TYR A 123 -2.52 7.47 -28.48
N PHE A 124 -2.13 6.69 -27.48
CA PHE A 124 -2.62 5.32 -27.34
C PHE A 124 -4.03 5.35 -26.74
N ALA A 125 -4.96 4.61 -27.34
CA ALA A 125 -6.27 4.37 -26.75
C ALA A 125 -6.12 3.71 -25.37
N GLY A 126 -7.13 3.86 -24.51
CA GLY A 126 -7.25 2.97 -23.37
C GLY A 126 -7.35 1.51 -23.84
N LYS A 127 -7.11 0.59 -22.93
CA LYS A 127 -7.17 -0.84 -23.22
C LYS A 127 -8.19 -1.46 -22.25
N GLU A 128 -8.99 -2.41 -22.71
CA GLU A 128 -9.87 -3.18 -21.81
C GLU A 128 -9.02 -4.05 -20.88
N PHE A 129 -9.37 -4.07 -19.58
CA PHE A 129 -8.59 -4.80 -18.57
C PHE A 129 -8.45 -6.29 -18.89
N GLY A 130 -9.51 -6.94 -19.40
CA GLY A 130 -9.46 -8.35 -19.82
C GLY A 130 -8.45 -8.65 -20.95
N LYS A 131 -7.95 -7.62 -21.65
CA LYS A 131 -6.91 -7.73 -22.68
C LYS A 131 -5.52 -7.33 -22.19
N PHE A 132 -5.37 -6.93 -20.91
CA PHE A 132 -4.09 -6.52 -20.36
C PHE A 132 -3.10 -7.68 -20.35
N THR A 133 -1.87 -7.39 -20.75
CA THR A 133 -0.73 -8.27 -20.50
C THR A 133 -0.33 -8.21 -19.03
N THR A 134 0.52 -9.13 -18.58
CA THR A 134 1.07 -9.07 -17.21
C THR A 134 1.78 -7.75 -16.94
N ALA A 135 2.51 -7.20 -17.92
CA ALA A 135 3.18 -5.92 -17.81
C ALA A 135 2.18 -4.74 -17.71
N ASP A 136 1.09 -4.77 -18.49
CA ASP A 136 0.04 -3.76 -18.39
C ASP A 136 -0.62 -3.77 -17.00
N LYS A 137 -0.87 -4.97 -16.46
CA LYS A 137 -1.43 -5.16 -15.12
C LYS A 137 -0.47 -4.67 -14.04
N GLU A 138 0.83 -4.94 -14.17
CA GLU A 138 1.85 -4.46 -13.23
C GLU A 138 1.88 -2.94 -13.21
N ARG A 139 2.00 -2.33 -14.40
CA ARG A 139 2.05 -0.89 -14.56
C ARG A 139 0.83 -0.19 -14.01
N GLN A 140 -0.36 -0.76 -14.18
CA GLN A 140 -1.59 -0.20 -13.60
C GLN A 140 -1.53 -0.10 -12.07
N LEU A 141 -0.96 -1.11 -11.39
CA LEU A 141 -0.82 -1.11 -9.93
C LEU A 141 0.23 -0.09 -9.46
N GLU A 142 1.36 -0.02 -10.16
CA GLU A 142 2.41 0.98 -9.88
C GLU A 142 1.89 2.40 -10.09
N ASP A 143 1.26 2.68 -11.25
CA ASP A 143 0.69 3.98 -11.56
C ASP A 143 -0.34 4.39 -10.49
N ALA A 144 -1.22 3.46 -10.06
CA ALA A 144 -2.21 3.73 -9.02
C ALA A 144 -1.59 3.93 -7.62
N LEU A 145 -0.48 3.26 -7.30
CA LEU A 145 0.26 3.50 -6.06
C LEU A 145 0.89 4.90 -6.06
N MET A 146 1.29 5.42 -7.23
CA MET A 146 1.88 6.76 -7.38
C MET A 146 0.85 7.90 -7.40
N LEU A 147 -0.44 7.63 -7.62
CA LEU A 147 -1.49 8.66 -7.64
C LEU A 147 -1.66 9.30 -6.26
N GLU A 148 -1.63 10.62 -6.15
CA GLU A 148 -1.90 11.29 -4.87
C GLU A 148 -3.37 11.10 -4.43
N ASP A 149 -4.29 11.15 -5.39
CA ASP A 149 -5.72 10.94 -5.14
C ASP A 149 -6.06 9.45 -5.01
N PRO A 150 -6.86 9.06 -4.01
CA PRO A 150 -7.23 7.67 -3.81
C PRO A 150 -8.18 7.17 -4.90
N VAL A 151 -7.92 5.97 -5.41
CA VAL A 151 -8.85 5.24 -6.28
C VAL A 151 -9.80 4.44 -5.40
N THR A 152 -11.10 4.72 -5.51
CA THR A 152 -12.14 4.18 -4.61
C THR A 152 -13.16 3.32 -5.35
N GLU A 153 -12.72 2.63 -6.40
CA GLU A 153 -13.58 1.70 -7.12
C GLU A 153 -13.86 0.44 -6.30
N LEU A 154 -13.03 0.07 -5.33
CA LEU A 154 -13.33 -0.95 -4.31
C LEU A 154 -13.27 -0.33 -2.91
N THR A 155 -14.22 -0.69 -2.04
CA THR A 155 -14.20 -0.30 -0.63
C THR A 155 -13.18 -1.14 0.14
N LEU A 156 -12.25 -0.47 0.81
CA LEU A 156 -11.28 -1.09 1.72
C LEU A 156 -11.45 -0.56 3.13
N ALA A 157 -11.41 -1.45 4.11
CA ALA A 157 -11.27 -1.09 5.52
C ALA A 157 -9.99 -1.74 6.05
N LEU A 158 -9.15 -0.97 6.75
CA LEU A 158 -7.87 -1.45 7.28
C LEU A 158 -7.74 -1.22 8.79
N GLU A 159 -7.08 -2.15 9.48
CA GLU A 159 -6.61 -2.00 10.86
C GLU A 159 -5.12 -2.33 10.95
N LEU A 160 -4.39 -1.46 11.63
CA LEU A 160 -2.97 -1.60 11.94
C LEU A 160 -2.81 -1.62 13.45
N ASP A 161 -2.09 -2.62 13.94
CA ASP A 161 -1.74 -2.75 15.35
C ASP A 161 -0.23 -2.75 15.54
N TYR A 162 0.23 -2.65 16.79
CA TYR A 162 1.65 -2.81 17.11
C TYR A 162 1.86 -3.66 18.35
N PHE A 163 2.85 -4.54 18.30
CA PHE A 163 3.29 -5.39 19.40
C PHE A 163 4.80 -5.36 19.51
N GLN A 164 5.33 -5.11 20.70
CA GLN A 164 6.76 -5.01 20.92
C GLN A 164 7.40 -6.40 20.92
N LEU A 165 8.34 -6.63 20.03
CA LEU A 165 9.10 -7.88 19.94
C LEU A 165 10.32 -7.85 20.87
N ASN A 166 11.04 -6.72 20.84
CA ASN A 166 12.23 -6.50 21.65
C ASN A 166 12.40 -5.00 21.99
N GLY A 167 13.56 -4.61 22.54
CA GLY A 167 13.82 -3.22 22.95
C GLY A 167 13.75 -2.17 21.83
N ALA A 168 13.78 -2.60 20.55
CA ALA A 168 13.77 -1.73 19.38
C ALA A 168 12.68 -2.08 18.34
N GLU A 169 12.37 -3.36 18.13
CA GLU A 169 11.50 -3.80 17.02
C GLU A 169 10.07 -4.08 17.48
N TYR A 170 9.12 -3.76 16.59
CA TYR A 170 7.69 -3.97 16.76
C TYR A 170 7.15 -4.78 15.59
N PHE A 171 6.34 -5.79 15.90
CA PHE A 171 5.50 -6.45 14.91
C PHE A 171 4.24 -5.63 14.70
N VAL A 172 3.95 -5.33 13.44
CA VAL A 172 2.85 -4.48 13.01
C VAL A 172 1.98 -5.29 12.06
N PRO A 173 0.97 -6.02 12.58
CA PRO A 173 0.04 -6.72 11.72
C PRO A 173 -0.87 -5.71 11.01
N LEU A 174 -1.15 -6.00 9.74
CA LEU A 174 -2.10 -5.29 8.91
C LEU A 174 -3.21 -6.25 8.56
N VAL A 175 -4.45 -5.85 8.82
CA VAL A 175 -5.65 -6.58 8.39
C VAL A 175 -6.49 -5.69 7.50
N VAL A 176 -6.85 -6.21 6.34
CA VAL A 176 -7.63 -5.55 5.30
C VAL A 176 -8.93 -6.33 5.15
N LYS A 177 -10.06 -5.62 5.15
CA LYS A 177 -11.38 -6.18 4.84
C LYS A 177 -11.94 -5.54 3.58
N ILE A 178 -12.46 -6.40 2.71
CA ILE A 178 -13.11 -6.02 1.45
C ILE A 178 -14.50 -6.65 1.43
N PRO A 179 -15.59 -5.90 1.23
CA PRO A 179 -16.92 -6.48 1.12
C PRO A 179 -16.97 -7.49 -0.04
N GLY A 180 -17.29 -8.75 0.23
CA GLY A 180 -17.35 -9.78 -0.81
C GLY A 180 -18.41 -9.49 -1.90
N SER A 181 -19.41 -8.65 -1.60
CA SER A 181 -20.39 -8.16 -2.58
C SER A 181 -19.79 -7.29 -3.69
N GLU A 182 -18.59 -6.74 -3.49
CA GLU A 182 -17.92 -5.91 -4.51
C GLU A 182 -17.01 -6.72 -5.43
N LEU A 183 -16.76 -7.99 -5.12
CA LEU A 183 -15.80 -8.84 -5.81
C LEU A 183 -16.46 -9.61 -6.95
N ALA A 184 -15.77 -9.67 -8.09
CA ALA A 184 -16.16 -10.51 -9.19
C ALA A 184 -15.76 -11.98 -8.98
N LEU A 185 -16.57 -12.87 -9.54
CA LEU A 185 -16.37 -14.31 -9.50
C LEU A 185 -15.99 -14.80 -10.89
N ALA A 186 -14.86 -15.50 -10.96
CA ALA A 186 -14.39 -16.14 -12.18
C ALA A 186 -14.60 -17.66 -12.08
N LYS A 187 -15.12 -18.29 -13.14
CA LYS A 187 -15.17 -19.76 -13.24
C LYS A 187 -13.90 -20.26 -13.91
N LYS A 188 -13.07 -21.03 -13.18
CA LYS A 188 -11.86 -21.65 -13.74
C LYS A 188 -11.76 -23.11 -13.30
N GLY A 189 -11.91 -24.03 -14.27
CA GLY A 189 -11.79 -25.47 -14.03
C GLY A 189 -12.96 -26.06 -13.22
N GLY A 190 -14.17 -25.54 -13.38
CA GLY A 190 -15.38 -26.04 -12.71
C GLY A 190 -15.66 -25.47 -11.31
N ALA A 191 -14.67 -24.83 -10.68
CA ALA A 191 -14.84 -24.09 -9.43
C ALA A 191 -14.87 -22.58 -9.68
N GLU A 192 -15.72 -21.88 -8.92
CA GLU A 192 -15.67 -20.43 -8.82
C GLU A 192 -14.43 -20.02 -8.01
N ARG A 193 -13.77 -18.95 -8.41
CA ARG A 193 -12.63 -18.35 -7.70
C ARG A 193 -12.72 -16.83 -7.78
N THR A 194 -12.24 -16.18 -6.73
CA THR A 194 -11.95 -14.75 -6.73
C THR A 194 -10.46 -14.57 -6.49
N SER A 195 -9.86 -13.64 -7.23
CA SER A 195 -8.43 -13.37 -7.16
C SER A 195 -8.22 -11.88 -6.95
N LEU A 196 -7.39 -11.55 -5.95
CA LEU A 196 -7.07 -10.19 -5.57
C LEU A 196 -5.57 -9.98 -5.67
N ASP A 197 -5.16 -8.86 -6.27
CA ASP A 197 -3.77 -8.42 -6.25
C ASP A 197 -3.63 -7.31 -5.19
N PHE A 198 -2.63 -7.42 -4.33
CA PHE A 198 -2.33 -6.44 -3.29
C PHE A 198 -0.97 -5.80 -3.52
N ILE A 199 -0.90 -4.48 -3.37
CA ILE A 199 0.36 -3.74 -3.29
C ILE A 199 0.25 -2.70 -2.19
N GLY A 200 1.34 -2.46 -1.47
CA GLY A 200 1.39 -1.38 -0.50
C GLY A 200 2.80 -0.99 -0.15
N GLU A 201 2.92 0.22 0.38
CA GLU A 201 4.18 0.80 0.83
C GLU A 201 4.00 1.46 2.20
N ILE A 202 5.00 1.30 3.05
CA ILE A 202 5.13 2.01 4.32
C ILE A 202 6.30 2.98 4.17
N LYS A 203 6.00 4.27 4.25
CA LYS A 203 7.00 5.34 4.20
C LYS A 203 7.17 5.98 5.56
N ASP A 204 8.39 6.38 5.89
CA ASP A 204 8.66 7.23 7.06
C ASP A 204 8.28 8.69 6.79
N SER A 205 8.50 9.57 7.76
CA SER A 205 8.23 11.01 7.64
C SER A 205 9.10 11.74 6.60
N TYR A 206 10.18 11.11 6.11
CA TYR A 206 11.06 11.65 5.08
C TYR A 206 10.69 11.15 3.67
N GLY A 207 9.65 10.31 3.55
CA GLY A 207 9.23 9.71 2.30
C GLY A 207 10.03 8.47 1.90
N THR A 208 10.93 7.99 2.78
CA THR A 208 11.73 6.79 2.54
C THR A 208 10.87 5.56 2.73
N THR A 209 10.86 4.66 1.74
CA THR A 209 10.15 3.38 1.83
C THR A 209 10.86 2.45 2.81
N MET A 210 10.19 2.12 3.91
CA MET A 210 10.67 1.23 4.96
C MET A 210 10.29 -0.22 4.70
N SER A 211 9.11 -0.43 4.12
CA SER A 211 8.61 -1.76 3.77
C SER A 211 7.63 -1.67 2.62
N ASN A 212 7.53 -2.75 1.86
CA ASN A 212 6.55 -2.92 0.80
C ASN A 212 5.85 -4.28 0.94
N VAL A 213 4.64 -4.34 0.41
CA VAL A 213 3.87 -5.58 0.27
C VAL A 213 3.50 -5.72 -1.19
N ARG A 214 3.70 -6.92 -1.73
CA ARG A 214 3.22 -7.32 -3.05
C ARG A 214 2.77 -8.76 -2.97
N ASP A 215 1.48 -8.97 -3.17
CA ASP A 215 0.89 -10.29 -3.03
C ASP A 215 -0.22 -10.52 -4.03
N LYS A 216 -0.51 -11.80 -4.27
CA LYS A 216 -1.66 -12.23 -5.05
C LYS A 216 -2.38 -13.31 -4.26
N TYR A 217 -3.64 -13.05 -4.00
CA TYR A 217 -4.48 -13.87 -3.14
C TYR A 217 -5.60 -14.53 -3.95
N ASP A 218 -5.53 -15.85 -4.07
CA ASP A 218 -6.52 -16.66 -4.80
C ASP A 218 -7.45 -17.37 -3.81
N ILE A 219 -8.67 -16.85 -3.66
CA ILE A 219 -9.68 -17.40 -2.77
C ILE A 219 -10.34 -18.59 -3.48
N LYS A 220 -10.08 -19.79 -2.96
CA LYS A 220 -10.73 -21.01 -3.42
C LYS A 220 -12.10 -21.14 -2.75
N LEU A 221 -13.13 -21.16 -3.58
CA LEU A 221 -14.50 -21.33 -3.12
C LEU A 221 -14.81 -22.82 -3.16
N SER A 222 -14.34 -23.57 -2.17
CA SER A 222 -14.79 -24.94 -1.97
C SER A 222 -16.16 -24.90 -1.29
N ASP A 223 -17.17 -25.44 -1.98
CA ASP A 223 -18.56 -25.65 -1.53
C ASP A 223 -19.40 -24.42 -1.10
N ALA A 224 -18.79 -23.24 -0.94
CA ALA A 224 -19.50 -21.98 -0.77
C ALA A 224 -19.98 -21.44 -2.12
N THR A 225 -21.29 -21.25 -2.27
CA THR A 225 -21.87 -20.64 -3.48
C THR A 225 -21.46 -19.17 -3.60
N ALA A 226 -21.39 -18.61 -4.81
CA ALA A 226 -21.32 -17.16 -5.09
C ALA A 226 -22.10 -16.28 -4.09
N ALA A 227 -23.31 -16.73 -3.74
CA ALA A 227 -24.22 -16.05 -2.83
C ALA A 227 -23.73 -15.96 -1.37
N GLU A 228 -22.84 -16.85 -0.91
CA GLU A 228 -22.27 -16.79 0.44
C GLU A 228 -21.12 -15.78 0.54
N ILE A 229 -20.32 -15.61 -0.52
CA ILE A 229 -19.22 -14.63 -0.55
C ILE A 229 -19.78 -13.23 -0.56
N ALA A 230 -20.85 -12.99 -1.32
CA ALA A 230 -21.52 -11.69 -1.32
C ALA A 230 -22.02 -11.28 0.08
N LYS A 231 -22.22 -12.24 1.00
CA LYS A 231 -22.68 -12.00 2.38
C LYS A 231 -21.53 -11.83 3.39
N ARG A 232 -20.29 -12.14 3.03
CA ARG A 232 -19.14 -12.13 3.95
C ARG A 232 -18.02 -11.24 3.43
N PRO A 233 -17.36 -10.46 4.30
CA PRO A 233 -16.16 -9.75 3.89
C PRO A 233 -15.04 -10.75 3.61
N VAL A 234 -14.24 -10.46 2.60
CA VAL A 234 -12.94 -11.09 2.38
C VAL A 234 -11.93 -10.39 3.27
N GLU A 235 -11.09 -11.20 3.90
CA GLU A 235 -10.05 -10.75 4.83
C GLU A 235 -8.69 -11.08 4.22
N TYR A 236 -7.80 -10.09 4.19
CA TYR A 236 -6.40 -10.26 3.87
C TYR A 236 -5.57 -9.79 5.06
N ASP A 237 -4.53 -10.54 5.38
CA ASP A 237 -3.66 -10.21 6.48
C ASP A 237 -2.19 -10.36 6.09
N THR A 238 -1.39 -9.46 6.65
CA THR A 238 0.06 -9.47 6.53
C THR A 238 0.67 -8.83 7.77
N GLY A 239 1.99 -8.76 7.85
CA GLY A 239 2.67 -8.12 8.97
C GLY A 239 4.03 -7.58 8.62
N PHE A 240 4.44 -6.55 9.35
CA PHE A 240 5.69 -5.84 9.16
C PHE A 240 6.48 -5.82 10.46
N THR A 241 7.80 -5.66 10.36
CA THR A 241 8.65 -5.36 11.52
C THR A 241 9.17 -3.94 11.37
N LEU A 242 8.78 -3.04 12.28
CA LEU A 242 9.12 -1.63 12.23
C LEU A 242 9.77 -1.17 13.55
N LEU A 243 10.52 -0.07 13.48
CA LEU A 243 11.06 0.63 14.65
C LEU A 243 10.06 1.68 15.15
N PRO A 244 10.24 2.25 16.36
CA PRO A 244 9.49 3.42 16.78
C PRO A 244 9.66 4.58 15.81
N GLY A 245 8.54 5.19 15.40
CA GLY A 245 8.54 6.22 14.37
C GLY A 245 7.14 6.62 13.92
N LYS A 246 7.10 7.67 13.09
CA LYS A 246 5.89 8.09 12.38
C LYS A 246 5.96 7.57 10.95
N TYR A 247 4.88 6.96 10.51
CA TYR A 247 4.81 6.31 9.21
C TYR A 247 3.53 6.69 8.48
N LYS A 248 3.52 6.47 7.16
CA LYS A 248 2.35 6.50 6.31
C LYS A 248 2.25 5.17 5.59
N LEU A 249 1.13 4.47 5.76
CA LEU A 249 0.79 3.31 4.94
C LEU A 249 -0.02 3.79 3.75
N LYS A 250 0.35 3.36 2.55
CA LYS A 250 -0.50 3.35 1.38
C LYS A 250 -0.69 1.92 0.91
N PHE A 251 -1.93 1.47 0.83
CA PHE A 251 -2.28 0.10 0.48
C PHE A 251 -3.33 0.09 -0.61
N LEU A 252 -3.22 -0.87 -1.52
CA LEU A 252 -4.07 -0.99 -2.68
C LEU A 252 -4.46 -2.46 -2.87
N ALA A 253 -5.73 -2.67 -3.18
CA ALA A 253 -6.25 -3.96 -3.63
C ALA A 253 -6.85 -3.81 -5.04
N ARG A 254 -6.63 -4.80 -5.89
CA ARG A 254 -7.24 -4.89 -7.21
C ARG A 254 -7.95 -6.21 -7.39
N ASP A 255 -9.18 -6.16 -7.85
CA ASP A 255 -9.88 -7.35 -8.35
C ASP A 255 -9.24 -7.80 -9.67
N ALA A 256 -8.66 -9.00 -9.68
CA ALA A 256 -7.87 -9.49 -10.82
C ALA A 256 -8.72 -9.89 -12.05
N GLU A 257 -10.05 -9.94 -11.92
CA GLU A 257 -11.00 -10.21 -13.00
C GLU A 257 -11.48 -8.91 -13.65
N THR A 258 -11.90 -7.92 -12.84
CA THR A 258 -12.47 -6.66 -13.36
C THR A 258 -11.43 -5.54 -13.54
N GLY A 259 -10.33 -5.60 -12.80
CA GLY A 259 -9.33 -4.54 -12.75
C GLY A 259 -9.73 -3.35 -11.88
N ARG A 260 -10.85 -3.44 -11.15
CA ARG A 260 -11.27 -2.41 -10.20
C ARG A 260 -10.26 -2.30 -9.07
N ILE A 261 -9.96 -1.06 -8.69
CA ILE A 261 -8.95 -0.76 -7.67
C ILE A 261 -9.58 -0.05 -6.47
N GLY A 262 -9.22 -0.49 -5.27
CA GLY A 262 -9.41 0.26 -4.02
C GLY A 262 -8.06 0.66 -3.45
N THR A 263 -7.96 1.89 -2.96
CA THR A 263 -6.78 2.38 -2.23
C THR A 263 -7.17 2.88 -0.85
N TYR A 264 -6.29 2.66 0.12
CA TYR A 264 -6.41 3.16 1.47
C TYR A 264 -5.08 3.75 1.92
N GLU A 265 -5.13 4.94 2.51
CA GLU A 265 -3.95 5.65 2.97
C GLU A 265 -4.17 6.19 4.37
N THR A 266 -3.25 5.90 5.29
CA THR A 266 -3.34 6.37 6.67
C THR A 266 -1.97 6.65 7.26
N PRO A 267 -1.80 7.76 8.00
CA PRO A 267 -0.67 7.88 8.91
C PRO A 267 -0.85 6.93 10.10
N PHE A 268 0.25 6.48 10.69
CA PHE A 268 0.26 5.76 11.96
C PHE A 268 1.58 5.99 12.70
N VAL A 269 1.60 5.69 14.00
CA VAL A 269 2.76 5.91 14.86
C VAL A 269 3.06 4.63 15.61
N ILE A 270 4.32 4.21 15.58
CA ILE A 270 4.84 3.16 16.46
C ILE A 270 5.51 3.85 17.65
N PRO A 271 4.96 3.72 18.87
CA PRO A 271 5.51 4.38 20.04
C PRO A 271 6.83 3.73 20.47
N ASN A 272 7.66 4.49 21.17
CA ASN A 272 8.81 3.91 21.87
C ASN A 272 8.40 3.51 23.29
N LEU A 273 7.84 2.31 23.44
CA LEU A 273 7.38 1.79 24.73
C LEU A 273 8.52 1.61 25.76
N THR A 274 9.76 1.47 25.30
CA THR A 274 10.95 1.41 26.18
C THR A 274 11.22 2.74 26.90
N LYS A 275 10.66 3.85 26.41
CA LYS A 275 10.74 5.18 27.04
C LYS A 275 9.45 5.60 27.75
N GLU A 276 8.47 4.70 27.89
CA GLU A 276 7.21 5.02 28.58
C GLU A 276 7.39 4.86 30.10
N GLU A 277 7.55 5.99 30.78
CA GLU A 277 7.75 6.03 32.23
C GLU A 277 6.50 6.39 33.02
N GLN A 278 5.49 7.01 32.40
CA GLN A 278 4.32 7.54 33.11
C GLN A 278 3.20 6.51 33.23
N ARG A 279 2.96 5.77 32.15
CA ARG A 279 1.88 4.78 32.05
C ARG A 279 2.43 3.36 31.98
N ILE A 280 1.52 2.39 32.02
CA ILE A 280 1.89 1.01 31.70
C ILE A 280 2.10 0.95 30.18
N ALA A 281 3.27 0.46 29.75
CA ALA A 281 3.53 0.20 28.35
C ALA A 281 2.63 -0.95 27.84
N ILE A 282 1.74 -0.64 26.90
CA ILE A 282 0.83 -1.61 26.28
C ILE A 282 0.94 -1.58 24.75
N SER A 283 0.68 -2.73 24.12
CA SER A 283 0.45 -2.86 22.67
C SER A 283 -0.80 -2.09 22.23
N SER A 284 -1.09 -2.11 20.94
CA SER A 284 -2.47 -1.87 20.49
C SER A 284 -3.44 -2.83 21.18
N VAL A 285 -4.69 -2.37 21.33
CA VAL A 285 -5.80 -3.20 21.81
C VAL A 285 -6.57 -3.71 20.60
N VAL A 286 -6.56 -5.02 20.43
CA VAL A 286 -7.25 -5.70 19.35
C VAL A 286 -8.61 -6.15 19.81
N LEU A 287 -9.66 -5.64 19.15
CA LEU A 287 -11.02 -6.13 19.30
C LEU A 287 -11.33 -7.11 18.16
N SER A 288 -11.93 -8.24 18.47
CA SER A 288 -12.20 -9.27 17.48
C SER A 288 -13.54 -9.95 17.72
N SER A 289 -14.22 -10.31 16.64
CA SER A 289 -15.47 -11.08 16.67
C SER A 289 -15.25 -12.57 16.37
N GLN A 290 -14.02 -12.99 16.02
CA GLN A 290 -13.77 -14.35 15.57
C GLN A 290 -12.33 -14.81 15.79
N ARG A 291 -12.19 -16.12 15.98
CA ARG A 291 -10.92 -16.84 15.94
C ARG A 291 -10.99 -17.88 14.84
N VAL A 292 -9.94 -17.98 14.04
CA VAL A 292 -9.85 -18.91 12.91
C VAL A 292 -8.72 -19.88 13.18
N ASP A 293 -8.92 -21.18 12.91
CA ASP A 293 -7.85 -22.17 13.04
C ASP A 293 -6.72 -21.85 12.05
N LEU A 294 -5.46 -21.93 12.51
CA LEU A 294 -4.31 -21.69 11.63
C LEU A 294 -4.33 -22.60 10.42
N ARG A 295 -4.77 -23.85 10.51
CA ARG A 295 -4.79 -24.77 9.36
C ARG A 295 -5.71 -24.27 8.25
N ASP A 296 -6.81 -23.62 8.63
CA ASP A 296 -7.75 -23.00 7.71
C ASP A 296 -7.23 -21.64 7.21
N ALA A 297 -6.54 -20.87 8.07
CA ALA A 297 -5.90 -19.60 7.70
C ALA A 297 -4.61 -19.76 6.86
N LEU A 298 -3.94 -20.92 6.95
CA LEU A 298 -2.70 -21.25 6.24
C LEU A 298 -2.94 -21.63 4.76
N ALA A 299 -4.20 -21.75 4.33
CA ALA A 299 -4.53 -21.80 2.92
C ALA A 299 -4.26 -20.46 2.20
N ASP A 300 -4.09 -19.35 2.95
CA ASP A 300 -4.45 -18.03 2.44
C ASP A 300 -3.37 -16.93 2.38
N SER A 301 -2.22 -16.96 3.09
CA SER A 301 -1.14 -15.97 2.78
C SER A 301 0.24 -16.21 3.40
N ALA A 302 0.43 -17.21 4.26
CA ALA A 302 1.72 -17.43 4.93
C ALA A 302 2.63 -18.50 4.26
N ALA A 303 2.14 -19.20 3.24
CA ALA A 303 2.85 -20.36 2.65
C ALA A 303 4.16 -20.04 1.90
N LYS A 304 4.56 -18.76 1.78
CA LYS A 304 5.81 -18.33 1.10
C LYS A 304 6.92 -17.81 2.02
N GLN A 305 6.72 -17.72 3.33
CA GLN A 305 7.81 -17.40 4.28
C GLN A 305 8.21 -18.65 5.08
N LYS A 306 8.75 -19.66 4.39
CA LYS A 306 9.24 -20.90 5.03
C LYS A 306 10.60 -20.76 5.74
N ASP A 307 11.32 -19.65 5.54
CA ASP A 307 12.72 -19.49 6.01
C ASP A 307 12.91 -18.40 7.08
N LYS A 308 11.84 -17.90 7.71
CA LYS A 308 11.97 -17.13 8.95
C LYS A 308 11.31 -17.94 10.07
N PRO A 309 11.96 -18.11 11.25
CA PRO A 309 11.29 -18.72 12.39
C PRO A 309 9.97 -17.98 12.57
N GLU A 310 8.86 -18.71 12.66
CA GLU A 310 7.49 -18.18 12.82
C GLU A 310 7.60 -16.86 13.57
N ALA A 311 7.54 -15.74 12.84
CA ALA A 311 7.62 -14.44 13.48
C ALA A 311 6.44 -14.45 14.43
N VAL A 312 6.71 -14.48 15.74
CA VAL A 312 5.74 -14.79 16.79
C VAL A 312 4.60 -13.80 16.67
N ASN A 313 3.60 -14.12 15.85
CA ASN A 313 2.47 -13.25 15.58
C ASN A 313 1.65 -13.29 16.85
N PRO A 314 1.58 -12.19 17.63
CA PRO A 314 0.93 -12.23 18.94
C PRO A 314 -0.56 -12.50 18.88
N LEU A 315 -1.16 -12.36 17.69
CA LEU A 315 -2.56 -12.68 17.42
C LEU A 315 -2.79 -14.18 17.22
N VAL A 316 -1.74 -14.98 17.07
CA VAL A 316 -1.82 -16.44 17.00
C VAL A 316 -1.63 -17.01 18.40
N GLN A 317 -2.64 -17.73 18.89
CA GLN A 317 -2.70 -18.28 20.23
C GLN A 317 -3.33 -19.66 20.17
N GLU A 318 -2.69 -20.66 20.77
CA GLU A 318 -3.26 -22.02 20.89
C GLU A 318 -3.66 -22.63 19.53
N GLY A 319 -2.90 -22.33 18.47
CA GLY A 319 -3.20 -22.80 17.11
C GLY A 319 -4.32 -22.03 16.40
N GLN A 320 -4.91 -21.02 17.03
CA GLN A 320 -5.94 -20.16 16.44
C GLN A 320 -5.45 -18.73 16.28
N LYS A 321 -5.88 -18.07 15.21
CA LYS A 321 -5.58 -16.67 14.92
C LYS A 321 -6.77 -15.79 15.29
N LEU A 322 -6.50 -14.76 16.07
CA LEU A 322 -7.44 -13.69 16.36
C LEU A 322 -7.51 -12.74 15.17
N ILE A 323 -8.69 -12.56 14.59
CA ILE A 323 -8.87 -11.62 13.47
C ILE A 323 -9.46 -10.30 13.96
N PRO A 324 -8.73 -9.17 13.87
CA PRO A 324 -9.24 -7.85 14.22
C PRO A 324 -10.57 -7.52 13.53
N SER A 325 -11.47 -6.89 14.29
CA SER A 325 -12.73 -6.35 13.80
C SER A 325 -12.51 -4.92 13.33
N VAL A 326 -12.02 -4.79 12.09
CA VAL A 326 -11.71 -3.50 11.46
C VAL A 326 -12.88 -2.51 11.50
N THR A 327 -14.10 -2.99 11.29
CA THR A 327 -15.32 -2.17 11.30
C THR A 327 -15.88 -1.93 12.70
N ARG A 328 -15.37 -2.63 13.73
CA ARG A 328 -15.81 -2.56 15.12
C ARG A 328 -17.32 -2.79 15.32
N VAL A 329 -17.91 -3.59 14.43
CA VAL A 329 -19.31 -4.03 14.50
C VAL A 329 -19.34 -5.44 15.08
N PHE A 330 -20.17 -5.65 16.10
CA PHE A 330 -20.31 -6.92 16.80
C PHE A 330 -21.78 -7.30 16.92
N ARG A 331 -22.11 -8.57 16.72
CA ARG A 331 -23.47 -9.09 16.93
C ARG A 331 -23.70 -9.33 18.42
N LYS A 332 -24.89 -9.00 18.90
CA LYS A 332 -25.30 -9.24 20.29
C LYS A 332 -25.26 -10.72 20.66
N SER A 333 -25.53 -11.60 19.69
CA SER A 333 -25.47 -13.07 19.86
C SER A 333 -24.04 -13.61 19.94
N SER A 334 -23.03 -12.81 19.65
CA SER A 334 -21.63 -13.23 19.58
C SER A 334 -20.83 -12.74 20.79
N GLU A 335 -19.67 -13.35 20.98
CA GLU A 335 -18.68 -12.86 21.94
C GLU A 335 -17.76 -11.84 21.27
N MET A 336 -17.32 -10.86 22.05
CA MET A 336 -16.20 -9.99 21.69
C MET A 336 -14.94 -10.45 22.41
N TYR A 337 -13.88 -10.68 21.64
CA TYR A 337 -12.55 -10.91 22.15
C TYR A 337 -11.80 -9.60 22.22
N VAL A 338 -11.15 -9.35 23.36
CA VAL A 338 -10.21 -8.24 23.53
C VAL A 338 -8.84 -8.82 23.85
N TYR A 339 -7.84 -8.41 23.09
CA TYR A 339 -6.47 -8.83 23.30
C TYR A 339 -5.51 -7.65 23.28
N LEU A 340 -4.57 -7.67 24.23
CA LEU A 340 -3.45 -6.74 24.29
C LEU A 340 -2.30 -7.39 25.08
N GLN A 341 -1.13 -6.79 24.97
CA GLN A 341 0.07 -7.15 25.72
C GLN A 341 0.53 -5.95 26.53
N ALA A 342 0.83 -6.16 27.80
CA ALA A 342 1.60 -5.23 28.62
C ALA A 342 3.06 -5.68 28.72
N TYR A 343 3.98 -4.74 28.95
CA TYR A 343 5.42 -5.02 28.99
C TYR A 343 6.03 -4.56 30.32
N GLU A 344 6.65 -5.48 31.06
CA GLU A 344 7.36 -5.18 32.31
C GLU A 344 8.85 -4.97 32.10
N GLN A 345 9.20 -3.90 31.39
CA GLN A 345 10.61 -3.62 31.12
C GLN A 345 11.34 -3.19 32.39
N GLY A 346 12.54 -3.74 32.61
CA GLY A 346 13.40 -3.37 33.74
C GLY A 346 12.96 -3.90 35.12
N VAL A 347 11.90 -4.71 35.21
CA VAL A 347 11.43 -5.25 36.49
C VAL A 347 11.79 -6.73 36.63
N GLU A 348 12.55 -7.10 37.65
CA GLU A 348 12.99 -8.50 37.88
C GLU A 348 11.84 -9.40 38.34
N THR A 349 11.09 -8.96 39.33
CA THR A 349 9.91 -9.67 39.86
C THR A 349 8.67 -9.36 39.02
N VAL A 350 7.75 -10.32 38.93
CA VAL A 350 6.48 -10.08 38.25
C VAL A 350 5.64 -9.12 39.12
N GLN A 351 5.11 -8.06 38.53
CA GLN A 351 4.14 -7.18 39.18
C GLN A 351 2.74 -7.52 38.65
N PRO A 352 1.84 -8.03 39.51
CA PRO A 352 0.50 -8.39 39.06
C PRO A 352 -0.25 -7.20 38.44
N LEU A 353 -0.83 -7.42 37.28
CA LEU A 353 -1.71 -6.45 36.62
C LEU A 353 -3.17 -6.78 36.89
N VAL A 354 -4.02 -5.75 36.88
CA VAL A 354 -5.46 -5.89 36.93
C VAL A 354 -6.06 -5.18 35.73
N GLY A 355 -6.74 -5.93 34.86
CA GLY A 355 -7.40 -5.39 33.68
C GLY A 355 -8.91 -5.58 33.71
N TYR A 356 -9.66 -4.66 33.11
CA TYR A 356 -11.11 -4.80 32.90
C TYR A 356 -11.57 -3.97 31.72
N VAL A 357 -12.73 -4.33 31.17
CA VAL A 357 -13.34 -3.67 30.01
C VAL A 357 -14.67 -3.08 30.41
N THR A 358 -14.89 -1.82 30.07
CA THR A 358 -16.10 -1.07 30.39
C THR A 358 -16.73 -0.52 29.12
N PHE A 359 -18.03 -0.72 28.95
CA PHE A 359 -18.81 -0.16 27.84
C PHE A 359 -19.61 1.03 28.35
N TYR A 360 -19.46 2.17 27.69
CA TYR A 360 -20.20 3.39 27.99
C TYR A 360 -21.19 3.71 26.89
N ARG A 361 -22.40 4.10 27.25
CA ARG A 361 -23.36 4.74 26.35
C ARG A 361 -23.49 6.21 26.76
N GLY A 362 -22.83 7.09 26.01
CA GLY A 362 -22.59 8.45 26.47
C GLY A 362 -21.73 8.46 27.74
N LYS A 363 -22.24 9.03 28.83
CA LYS A 363 -21.57 9.07 30.15
C LYS A 363 -21.98 7.92 31.08
N THR A 364 -22.94 7.09 30.67
CA THR A 364 -23.49 6.03 31.51
C THR A 364 -22.77 4.71 31.26
N LYS A 365 -22.32 4.06 32.34
CA LYS A 365 -21.76 2.71 32.29
C LYS A 365 -22.85 1.69 31.98
N ALA A 366 -22.74 1.01 30.85
CA ALA A 366 -23.70 0.01 30.40
C ALA A 366 -23.29 -1.42 30.82
N LEU A 367 -21.99 -1.73 30.76
CA LEU A 367 -21.43 -3.02 31.16
C LEU A 367 -20.00 -2.83 31.64
N GLU A 368 -19.58 -3.65 32.60
CA GLU A 368 -18.19 -3.78 33.03
C GLU A 368 -17.89 -5.25 33.28
N THR A 369 -16.73 -5.71 32.81
CA THR A 369 -16.29 -7.08 33.04
C THR A 369 -15.81 -7.26 34.47
N ALA A 370 -15.78 -8.51 34.95
CA ALA A 370 -15.01 -8.83 36.15
C ALA A 370 -13.53 -8.45 35.94
N PRO A 371 -12.83 -7.96 36.98
CA PRO A 371 -11.40 -7.68 36.88
C PRO A 371 -10.60 -8.96 36.63
N LEU A 372 -9.80 -8.95 35.57
CA LEU A 372 -8.82 -9.98 35.24
C LEU A 372 -7.52 -9.68 35.96
N LYS A 373 -7.11 -10.57 36.88
CA LYS A 373 -5.77 -10.53 37.47
C LYS A 373 -4.80 -11.26 36.55
N VAL A 374 -3.69 -10.63 36.21
CA VAL A 374 -2.67 -11.19 35.32
C VAL A 374 -1.36 -11.29 36.09
N THR A 375 -0.90 -12.52 36.26
CA THR A 375 0.37 -12.88 36.92
C THR A 375 1.31 -13.67 36.01
N ASP A 376 0.81 -14.09 34.84
CA ASP A 376 1.58 -14.90 33.91
C ASP A 376 2.42 -14.01 33.01
N ARG A 377 3.74 -14.14 33.15
CA ARG A 377 4.73 -13.39 32.39
C ARG A 377 5.47 -14.32 31.45
N MET A 378 5.50 -13.97 30.17
CA MET A 378 6.25 -14.71 29.16
C MET A 378 7.75 -14.59 29.41
N ALA A 379 8.49 -15.68 29.16
CA ALA A 379 9.94 -15.72 29.21
C ALA A 379 10.58 -15.12 27.95
N ASN A 380 10.26 -13.86 27.64
CA ASN A 380 10.82 -13.11 26.51
C ASN A 380 11.55 -11.85 26.98
N ARG A 381 12.30 -11.21 26.08
CA ARG A 381 13.17 -10.06 26.41
C ARG A 381 12.40 -8.85 26.96
N VAL A 382 11.16 -8.67 26.54
CA VAL A 382 10.29 -7.54 26.93
C VAL A 382 9.34 -7.87 28.07
N LYS A 383 9.46 -9.09 28.64
CA LYS A 383 8.69 -9.52 29.82
C LYS A 383 7.18 -9.31 29.63
N THR A 384 6.66 -9.87 28.55
CA THR A 384 5.27 -9.67 28.12
C THR A 384 4.27 -10.30 29.07
N MET A 385 3.21 -9.57 29.39
CA MET A 385 2.03 -10.04 30.11
C MET A 385 0.80 -9.92 29.19
N PRO A 386 0.29 -11.04 28.64
CA PRO A 386 -0.88 -11.01 27.77
C PRO A 386 -2.17 -10.81 28.58
N LEU A 387 -3.04 -9.91 28.12
CA LEU A 387 -4.37 -9.71 28.67
C LEU A 387 -5.42 -10.16 27.66
N ARG A 388 -6.35 -11.00 28.10
CA ARG A 388 -7.36 -11.63 27.24
C ARG A 388 -8.72 -11.52 27.90
N PHE A 389 -9.68 -10.92 27.22
CA PHE A 389 -11.06 -10.85 27.68
C PHE A 389 -11.97 -11.52 26.66
N HIS A 390 -12.89 -12.35 27.16
CA HIS A 390 -13.98 -12.94 26.39
C HIS A 390 -15.26 -12.33 26.94
N ILE A 391 -15.95 -11.52 26.13
CA ILE A 391 -17.03 -10.66 26.60
C ILE A 391 -18.32 -11.06 25.88
N PRO A 392 -19.26 -11.73 26.57
CA PRO A 392 -20.60 -11.94 26.03
C PRO A 392 -21.33 -10.61 25.87
N LEU A 393 -21.80 -10.31 24.66
CA LEU A 393 -22.50 -9.05 24.36
C LEU A 393 -24.02 -9.14 24.57
N SER A 394 -24.54 -10.31 24.97
CA SER A 394 -25.98 -10.59 25.11
C SER A 394 -26.71 -9.66 26.08
N LYS A 395 -26.00 -9.06 27.04
CA LYS A 395 -26.54 -8.10 28.02
C LYS A 395 -26.62 -6.67 27.51
N LEU A 396 -25.94 -6.35 26.40
CA LEU A 396 -26.00 -5.02 25.79
C LEU A 396 -27.22 -4.93 24.87
N SER A 397 -27.89 -3.78 24.89
CA SER A 397 -28.87 -3.43 23.85
C SER A 397 -28.15 -3.10 22.54
N PRO A 398 -28.74 -3.33 21.36
CA PRO A 398 -28.18 -2.81 20.12
C PRO A 398 -27.99 -1.28 20.18
N GLY A 399 -26.87 -0.79 19.67
CA GLY A 399 -26.49 0.61 19.75
C GLY A 399 -24.99 0.85 19.84
N GLU A 400 -24.60 2.12 19.76
CA GLU A 400 -23.21 2.55 19.83
C GLU A 400 -22.74 2.64 21.28
N TYR A 401 -21.52 2.16 21.51
CA TYR A 401 -20.86 2.20 22.80
C TYR A 401 -19.43 2.66 22.64
N ASN A 402 -18.89 3.34 23.66
CA ASN A 402 -17.45 3.48 23.80
C ASN A 402 -16.92 2.34 24.66
N CYS A 403 -16.18 1.43 24.04
CA CYS A 403 -15.45 0.36 24.72
C CYS A 403 -14.15 0.93 25.28
N GLN A 404 -13.95 0.84 26.59
CA GLN A 404 -12.74 1.24 27.28
C GLN A 404 -12.06 0.02 27.89
N VAL A 405 -10.78 -0.19 27.58
CA VAL A 405 -9.92 -1.16 28.24
C VAL A 405 -9.05 -0.44 29.24
N THR A 406 -9.10 -0.89 30.50
CA THR A 406 -8.30 -0.34 31.59
C THR A 406 -7.33 -1.40 32.08
N VAL A 407 -6.06 -1.02 32.24
CA VAL A 407 -5.02 -1.86 32.86
C VAL A 407 -4.40 -1.09 34.00
N LEU A 408 -4.31 -1.72 35.17
CA LEU A 408 -3.76 -1.15 36.39
C LEU A 408 -2.59 -2.01 36.87
N ASN A 409 -1.54 -1.35 37.35
CA ASN A 409 -0.45 -1.96 38.09
C ASN A 409 -0.49 -1.38 39.51
N PRO A 410 -1.08 -2.09 40.49
CA PRO A 410 -1.21 -1.61 41.86
C PRO A 410 0.14 -1.38 42.56
N VAL A 411 1.17 -2.16 42.19
CA VAL A 411 2.50 -2.09 42.80
C VAL A 411 3.22 -0.82 42.35
N ALA A 412 3.28 -0.59 41.04
CA ALA A 412 3.91 0.59 40.45
C ALA A 412 3.03 1.86 40.50
N ARG A 413 1.75 1.73 40.91
CA ARG A 413 0.74 2.79 40.87
C ARG A 413 0.59 3.44 39.49
N LYS A 414 0.69 2.63 38.44
CA LYS A 414 0.54 3.06 37.05
C LYS A 414 -0.76 2.52 36.46
N ALA A 415 -1.27 3.22 35.45
CA ALA A 415 -2.43 2.79 34.69
C ALA A 415 -2.23 3.05 33.20
N ALA A 416 -2.93 2.28 32.37
CA ALA A 416 -3.12 2.55 30.95
C ALA A 416 -4.60 2.42 30.61
N PHE A 417 -5.07 3.30 29.73
CA PHE A 417 -6.44 3.34 29.25
C PHE A 417 -6.42 3.40 27.73
N TRP A 418 -7.28 2.61 27.11
CA TRP A 418 -7.56 2.66 25.69
C TRP A 418 -9.06 2.74 25.50
N GLN A 419 -9.53 3.49 24.51
CA GLN A 419 -10.94 3.64 24.23
C GLN A 419 -11.21 3.70 22.72
N ALA A 420 -12.28 3.03 22.29
CA ALA A 420 -12.75 3.06 20.91
C ALA A 420 -14.28 2.96 20.84
N PRO A 421 -14.91 3.59 19.84
CA PRO A 421 -16.31 3.32 19.54
C PRO A 421 -16.48 1.90 19.00
N VAL A 422 -17.56 1.24 19.41
CA VAL A 422 -17.99 -0.07 18.93
C VAL A 422 -19.49 -0.05 18.69
N MET A 423 -19.95 -0.80 17.70
CA MET A 423 -21.34 -0.92 17.33
C MET A 423 -21.85 -2.31 17.68
N VAL A 424 -22.87 -2.40 18.53
CA VAL A 424 -23.57 -3.67 18.80
C VAL A 424 -24.83 -3.73 17.94
N VAL A 425 -24.93 -4.74 17.08
CA VAL A 425 -26.09 -5.01 16.22
C VAL A 425 -26.87 -6.22 16.74
N PRO A 426 -28.16 -6.38 16.35
CA PRO A 426 -29.02 -7.48 16.81
C PRO A 426 -28.40 -8.87 16.69
#